data_AF-A0A671FQS0-F1
#
_entry.id   AF-A0A671FQS0-F1
#
_cell.length_a   1.000
_cell.length_b   1.000
_cell.length_c   1.000
_cell.angle_alpha   90.00
_cell.angle_beta   90.00
_cell.angle_gamma   90.00
#
_symmetry.space_group_name_H-M   'P 1'
#
loop_
_entity.id
_entity.type
_entity.pdbx_description
1 polymer ?
#
loop_
_entity_poly.entity_id
_entity_poly.type
_entity_poly.pdbx_seq_one_letter_code
_entity_poly.pdbx_strand_id
1 'polypeptide(L)'
;METLSFPRYNVAEIVTHIRNKILTGADGKNLSKNDLYPNPKPEVLHVIYLRTLQMVYGTRLEHFYMMPVNSDVMYPHLMEGFLPVSNLFIHLNSFLPICRVNDFETADILYPKAKRTSRFLSGIINFIHFREACRETYMEFVWQYKSSMDKMQQLNAAHQEALMKLERLDSVPVEEQAEFKQLSDEIQELQQLLNQDFRQKTVLLQDKNAQKKSDILEKTKHLNEIKLSVVFLKESQESLKTKIVDSPEKLKNYKEKMKDTVQKLKNSRSLTLEDQIESGESELKKLKAEEHSLRRLTSVKKDRLATTQFRMNKKHEDAEQYKRTMLEDCNKVQEKRGAVYERITTINQEIQKVKFAIQQLKDTTEREKLKSQEIFLNLKGALEKYHEGIEKATEEGSAELEGKMGELKKRMLRLPT
;
A
#
# COMPACT_ATOMS: atom_id res chain seq x y z
N MET A 1 -23.82 49.42 -60.48
CA MET A 1 -24.53 48.56 -59.51
C MET A 1 -23.52 48.19 -58.45
N GLU A 2 -23.74 48.58 -57.19
CA GLU A 2 -22.86 48.15 -56.08
C GLU A 2 -22.95 46.63 -55.97
N THR A 3 -21.84 45.94 -56.17
CA THR A 3 -21.70 44.51 -55.86
C THR A 3 -21.92 44.35 -54.35
N LEU A 4 -23.09 43.83 -53.96
CA LEU A 4 -23.43 43.65 -52.56
C LEU A 4 -22.60 42.49 -51.98
N SER A 5 -21.70 42.80 -51.05
CA SER A 5 -20.82 41.83 -50.37
C SER A 5 -21.57 40.88 -49.41
N PHE A 6 -22.83 41.18 -49.07
CA PHE A 6 -23.69 40.38 -48.19
C PHE A 6 -25.19 40.62 -48.49
N PRO A 7 -26.08 39.66 -48.16
CA PRO A 7 -27.53 39.80 -48.34
C PRO A 7 -28.10 41.01 -47.60
N ARG A 8 -29.01 41.74 -48.27
CA ARG A 8 -29.74 42.87 -47.66
C ARG A 8 -31.12 42.45 -47.21
N TYR A 9 -31.43 42.84 -45.98
CA TYR A 9 -32.74 42.64 -45.39
C TYR A 9 -33.58 43.91 -45.55
N ASN A 10 -34.88 43.73 -45.77
CA ASN A 10 -35.80 44.84 -45.67
C ASN A 10 -35.99 45.27 -44.20
N VAL A 11 -36.57 46.45 -43.97
CA VAL A 11 -36.71 47.00 -42.61
C VAL A 11 -37.54 46.08 -41.69
N ALA A 12 -38.51 45.33 -42.23
CA ALA A 12 -39.31 44.41 -41.44
C ALA A 12 -38.47 43.22 -40.93
N GLU A 13 -37.68 42.64 -41.81
CA GLU A 13 -36.74 41.56 -41.50
C GLU A 13 -35.67 42.03 -40.50
N ILE A 14 -35.11 43.22 -40.71
CA ILE A 14 -34.13 43.83 -39.80
C ILE A 14 -34.69 43.94 -38.38
N VAL A 15 -35.91 44.48 -38.23
CA VAL A 15 -36.56 44.57 -36.91
C VAL A 15 -36.71 43.19 -36.29
N THR A 16 -37.17 42.19 -37.05
CA THR A 16 -37.34 40.82 -36.55
C THR A 16 -36.02 40.21 -36.08
N HIS A 17 -34.95 40.32 -36.88
CA HIS A 17 -33.64 39.80 -36.50
C HIS A 17 -33.08 40.51 -35.26
N ILE A 18 -33.17 41.85 -35.19
CA ILE A 18 -32.69 42.62 -34.05
C ILE A 18 -33.43 42.24 -32.77
N ARG A 19 -34.76 42.09 -32.83
CA ARG A 19 -35.58 41.66 -31.68
C ARG A 19 -35.22 40.26 -31.18
N ASN A 20 -34.88 39.36 -32.09
CA ASN A 20 -34.62 37.97 -31.75
C ASN A 20 -33.17 37.71 -31.30
N LYS A 21 -32.22 38.51 -31.80
CA LYS A 21 -30.79 38.19 -31.71
C LYS A 21 -29.94 39.24 -31.00
N ILE A 22 -30.38 40.49 -30.92
CA ILE A 22 -29.56 41.60 -30.37
C ILE A 22 -30.20 42.22 -29.13
N LEU A 23 -31.47 42.63 -29.23
CA LEU A 23 -32.19 43.28 -28.14
C LEU A 23 -32.92 42.26 -27.27
N THR A 24 -33.07 42.57 -25.98
CA THR A 24 -33.75 41.71 -25.00
C THR A 24 -34.84 42.48 -24.25
N GLY A 25 -35.90 41.80 -23.82
CA GLY A 25 -36.91 42.39 -22.94
C GLY A 25 -37.70 43.55 -23.56
N ALA A 26 -37.84 44.65 -22.83
CA ALA A 26 -38.61 45.82 -23.25
C ALA A 26 -38.02 46.51 -24.50
N ASP A 27 -36.68 46.60 -24.59
CA ASP A 27 -35.98 47.24 -25.72
C ASP A 27 -36.33 46.56 -27.05
N GLY A 28 -36.43 45.23 -27.06
CA GLY A 28 -36.84 44.47 -28.25
C GLY A 28 -38.33 44.64 -28.57
N LYS A 29 -39.20 44.55 -27.56
CA LYS A 29 -40.67 44.68 -27.76
C LYS A 29 -41.06 46.05 -28.33
N ASN A 30 -40.37 47.10 -27.89
CA ASN A 30 -40.67 48.48 -28.27
C ASN A 30 -40.07 48.88 -29.63
N LEU A 31 -39.03 48.18 -30.12
CA LEU A 31 -38.43 48.47 -31.42
C LEU A 31 -39.45 48.28 -32.55
N SER A 32 -39.71 49.30 -33.36
CA SER A 32 -40.64 49.26 -34.50
C SER A 32 -39.96 49.64 -35.82
N LYS A 33 -40.65 49.43 -36.96
CA LYS A 33 -40.13 49.86 -38.28
C LYS A 33 -39.91 51.37 -38.35
N ASN A 34 -40.77 52.14 -37.68
CA ASN A 34 -40.73 53.61 -37.68
C ASN A 34 -39.51 54.18 -36.96
N ASP A 35 -38.86 53.37 -36.11
CA ASP A 35 -37.63 53.77 -35.43
C ASP A 35 -36.39 53.65 -36.34
N LEU A 36 -36.51 52.94 -37.46
CA LEU A 36 -35.41 52.68 -38.40
C LEU A 36 -35.66 53.26 -39.80
N TYR A 37 -36.92 53.57 -40.16
CA TYR A 37 -37.30 54.09 -41.47
C TYR A 37 -38.61 54.90 -41.39
N PRO A 38 -38.75 56.02 -42.13
CA PRO A 38 -37.79 56.62 -43.06
C PRO A 38 -36.68 57.43 -42.38
N ASN A 39 -36.89 57.82 -41.11
CA ASN A 39 -35.95 58.61 -40.32
C ASN A 39 -35.49 57.79 -39.11
N PRO A 40 -34.30 57.16 -39.16
CA PRO A 40 -33.81 56.37 -38.05
C PRO A 40 -33.59 57.24 -36.81
N LYS A 41 -34.01 56.75 -35.64
CA LYS A 41 -33.78 57.42 -34.35
C LYS A 41 -32.38 57.13 -33.84
N PRO A 42 -31.51 58.14 -33.64
CA PRO A 42 -30.13 57.93 -33.17
C PRO A 42 -30.04 57.12 -31.88
N GLU A 43 -30.90 57.41 -30.90
CA GLU A 43 -30.87 56.80 -29.58
C GLU A 43 -31.18 55.30 -29.67
N VAL A 44 -32.11 54.91 -30.54
CA VAL A 44 -32.45 53.50 -30.79
C VAL A 44 -31.28 52.77 -31.45
N LEU A 45 -30.59 53.42 -32.39
CA LEU A 45 -29.40 52.83 -33.03
C LEU A 45 -28.23 52.71 -32.08
N HIS A 46 -28.01 53.68 -31.19
CA HIS A 46 -26.96 53.58 -30.17
C HIS A 46 -27.17 52.35 -29.30
N VAL A 47 -28.41 52.09 -28.87
CA VAL A 47 -28.74 50.88 -28.10
C VAL A 47 -28.48 49.61 -28.92
N ILE A 48 -28.89 49.55 -30.18
CA ILE A 48 -28.67 48.38 -31.05
C ILE A 48 -27.17 48.10 -31.23
N TYR A 49 -26.38 49.13 -31.57
CA TYR A 49 -24.95 49.02 -31.77
C TYR A 49 -24.22 48.65 -30.48
N LEU A 50 -24.56 49.29 -29.37
CA LEU A 50 -24.03 48.97 -28.05
C LEU A 50 -24.27 47.50 -27.72
N ARG A 51 -25.53 47.02 -27.80
CA ARG A 51 -25.88 45.63 -27.51
C ARG A 51 -25.15 44.65 -28.42
N THR A 52 -24.95 45.01 -29.68
CA THR A 52 -24.17 44.20 -30.62
C THR A 52 -22.71 44.06 -30.15
N LEU A 53 -22.06 45.17 -29.78
CA LEU A 53 -20.68 45.15 -29.29
C LEU A 53 -20.54 44.38 -27.97
N GLN A 54 -21.49 44.56 -27.04
CA GLN A 54 -21.55 43.78 -25.80
C GLN A 54 -21.64 42.28 -26.08
N MET A 55 -22.46 41.88 -27.07
CA MET A 55 -22.62 40.47 -27.42
C MET A 55 -21.39 39.87 -28.12
N VAL A 56 -20.75 40.63 -29.00
CA VAL A 56 -19.63 40.14 -29.82
C VAL A 56 -18.32 40.14 -29.04
N TYR A 57 -18.00 41.23 -28.36
CA TYR A 57 -16.73 41.43 -27.65
C TYR A 57 -16.81 41.23 -26.15
N GLY A 58 -18.01 41.06 -25.57
CA GLY A 58 -18.16 40.99 -24.11
C GLY A 58 -17.89 42.33 -23.41
N THR A 59 -17.91 43.45 -24.14
CA THR A 59 -17.70 44.79 -23.55
C THR A 59 -18.80 45.10 -22.54
N ARG A 60 -18.45 45.74 -21.43
CA ARG A 60 -19.40 46.18 -20.40
C ARG A 60 -19.80 47.64 -20.67
N LEU A 61 -20.95 48.07 -20.15
CA LEU A 61 -21.43 49.45 -20.33
C LEU A 61 -20.40 50.48 -19.86
N GLU A 62 -19.75 50.21 -18.73
CA GLU A 62 -18.69 51.03 -18.14
C GLU A 62 -17.54 51.36 -19.11
N HIS A 63 -17.21 50.45 -20.05
CA HIS A 63 -16.15 50.68 -21.04
C HIS A 63 -16.48 51.85 -21.98
N PHE A 64 -17.75 52.11 -22.24
CA PHE A 64 -18.18 53.22 -23.10
C PHE A 64 -18.07 54.58 -22.42
N TYR A 65 -17.90 54.62 -21.09
CA TYR A 65 -17.69 55.84 -20.31
C TYR A 65 -16.22 56.04 -19.94
N MET A 66 -15.30 55.22 -20.46
CA MET A 66 -13.87 55.38 -20.19
C MET A 66 -13.30 56.57 -20.96
N MET A 67 -12.61 57.46 -20.24
CA MET A 67 -11.88 58.57 -20.83
C MET A 67 -10.46 58.13 -21.20
N PRO A 68 -9.95 58.46 -22.41
CA PRO A 68 -8.57 58.16 -22.76
C PRO A 68 -7.59 58.85 -21.83
N VAL A 69 -6.54 58.13 -21.39
CA VAL A 69 -5.58 58.60 -20.38
C VAL A 69 -4.84 59.87 -20.80
N ASN A 70 -4.66 60.10 -22.11
CA ASN A 70 -3.96 61.25 -22.67
C ASN A 70 -4.89 62.43 -23.02
N SER A 71 -6.09 62.49 -22.45
CA SER A 71 -7.05 63.57 -22.70
C SER A 71 -6.84 64.69 -21.69
N ASP A 72 -6.15 65.76 -22.09
CA ASP A 72 -5.94 66.94 -21.23
C ASP A 72 -7.19 67.85 -21.24
N VAL A 73 -8.25 67.39 -20.58
CA VAL A 73 -9.55 68.08 -20.53
C VAL A 73 -9.68 68.80 -19.19
N MET A 74 -9.87 70.13 -19.24
CA MET A 74 -10.01 70.99 -18.06
C MET A 74 -11.18 70.59 -17.13
N TYR A 75 -12.27 70.06 -17.69
CA TYR A 75 -13.47 69.65 -16.96
C TYR A 75 -13.98 68.26 -17.40
N PRO A 76 -13.43 67.16 -16.85
CA PRO A 76 -13.77 65.79 -17.28
C PRO A 76 -15.25 65.41 -17.16
N HIS A 77 -15.95 65.93 -16.14
CA HIS A 77 -17.37 65.64 -15.89
C HIS A 77 -18.29 66.15 -17.02
N LEU A 78 -17.89 67.18 -17.76
CA LEU A 78 -18.66 67.67 -18.91
C LEU A 78 -18.59 66.71 -20.11
N MET A 79 -17.65 65.77 -20.11
CA MET A 79 -17.46 64.81 -21.20
C MET A 79 -18.33 63.55 -21.03
N GLU A 80 -18.98 63.36 -19.89
CA GLU A 80 -19.75 62.14 -19.59
C GLU A 80 -20.84 61.83 -20.64
N GLY A 81 -21.49 62.86 -21.20
CA GLY A 81 -22.47 62.69 -22.28
C GLY A 81 -21.85 62.39 -23.65
N PHE A 82 -20.60 62.78 -23.89
CA PHE A 82 -19.88 62.59 -25.15
C PHE A 82 -19.15 61.24 -25.22
N LEU A 83 -18.60 60.78 -24.09
CA LEU A 83 -17.79 59.55 -24.02
C LEU A 83 -18.50 58.32 -24.60
N PRO A 84 -19.79 58.04 -24.31
CA PRO A 84 -20.49 56.91 -24.92
C PRO A 84 -20.56 56.99 -26.43
N VAL A 85 -20.75 58.19 -26.99
CA VAL A 85 -20.84 58.40 -28.43
C VAL A 85 -19.48 58.22 -29.11
N SER A 86 -18.41 58.77 -28.52
CA SER A 86 -17.06 58.65 -29.07
C SER A 86 -16.53 57.22 -28.98
N ASN A 87 -16.71 56.55 -27.84
CA ASN A 87 -16.29 55.16 -27.66
C ASN A 87 -17.13 54.22 -28.52
N LEU A 88 -18.43 54.49 -28.69
CA LEU A 88 -19.28 53.75 -29.62
C LEU A 88 -18.74 53.86 -31.06
N PHE A 89 -18.35 55.07 -31.49
CA PHE A 89 -17.74 55.26 -32.81
C PHE A 89 -16.44 54.46 -32.95
N ILE A 90 -15.53 54.55 -31.99
CA ILE A 90 -14.23 53.85 -32.02
C ILE A 90 -14.44 52.33 -32.17
N HIS A 91 -15.33 51.76 -31.36
CA HIS A 91 -15.60 50.32 -31.43
C HIS A 91 -16.32 49.90 -32.71
N LEU A 92 -17.29 50.69 -33.19
CA LEU A 92 -17.97 50.41 -34.45
C LEU A 92 -17.05 50.53 -35.66
N ASN A 93 -16.12 51.48 -35.65
CA ASN A 93 -15.14 51.65 -36.72
C ASN A 93 -14.22 50.43 -36.87
N SER A 94 -13.93 49.73 -35.76
CA SER A 94 -13.20 48.45 -35.78
C SER A 94 -14.11 47.26 -36.13
N PHE A 95 -15.36 47.26 -35.69
CA PHE A 95 -16.29 46.13 -35.85
C PHE A 95 -16.96 46.04 -37.22
N LEU A 96 -17.37 47.17 -37.80
CA LEU A 96 -18.14 47.19 -39.04
C LEU A 96 -17.37 46.66 -40.26
N PRO A 97 -16.04 46.84 -40.38
CA PRO A 97 -15.26 46.15 -41.41
C PRO A 97 -15.39 44.62 -41.37
N ILE A 98 -15.47 44.03 -40.17
CA ILE A 98 -15.73 42.59 -39.97
C ILE A 98 -17.11 42.20 -40.52
N CYS A 99 -18.08 43.10 -40.38
CA CYS A 99 -19.42 42.99 -40.96
C CYS A 99 -19.47 43.36 -42.45
N ARG A 100 -18.31 43.54 -43.11
CA ARG A 100 -18.15 43.95 -44.52
C ARG A 100 -18.68 45.36 -44.83
N VAL A 101 -18.64 46.24 -43.83
CA VAL A 101 -19.02 47.65 -43.93
C VAL A 101 -17.78 48.51 -43.67
N ASN A 102 -17.19 49.06 -44.73
CA ASN A 102 -15.95 49.82 -44.63
C ASN A 102 -16.15 51.34 -44.61
N ASP A 103 -17.31 51.84 -45.01
CA ASP A 103 -17.56 53.27 -45.20
C ASP A 103 -18.36 53.91 -44.05
N PHE A 104 -18.14 53.46 -42.81
CA PHE A 104 -18.82 54.00 -41.63
C PHE A 104 -18.21 55.34 -41.19
N GLU A 105 -19.07 56.31 -40.87
CA GLU A 105 -18.66 57.66 -40.48
C GLU A 105 -19.32 58.10 -39.17
N THR A 106 -18.76 59.09 -38.48
CA THR A 106 -19.36 59.63 -37.25
C THR A 106 -20.77 60.19 -37.49
N ALA A 107 -21.04 60.68 -38.70
CA ALA A 107 -22.37 61.12 -39.12
C ALA A 107 -23.42 60.00 -39.08
N ASP A 108 -23.03 58.73 -39.21
CA ASP A 108 -23.98 57.61 -39.14
C ASP A 108 -24.46 57.31 -37.72
N ILE A 109 -23.78 57.84 -36.70
CA ILE A 109 -24.17 57.78 -35.29
C ILE A 109 -25.01 59.00 -34.91
N LEU A 110 -24.62 60.18 -35.37
CA LEU A 110 -25.26 61.45 -35.00
C LEU A 110 -26.49 61.77 -35.87
N TYR A 111 -26.41 61.47 -37.17
CA TYR A 111 -27.40 61.84 -38.20
C TYR A 111 -27.66 60.66 -39.15
N PRO A 112 -28.23 59.55 -38.64
CA PRO A 112 -28.38 58.31 -39.39
C PRO A 112 -29.31 58.46 -40.59
N LYS A 113 -28.93 57.86 -41.72
CA LYS A 113 -29.72 57.84 -42.97
C LYS A 113 -30.30 56.46 -43.21
N ALA A 114 -31.62 56.36 -43.42
CA ALA A 114 -32.36 55.10 -43.57
C ALA A 114 -31.68 54.03 -44.43
N LYS A 115 -31.26 54.38 -45.66
CA LYS A 115 -30.62 53.41 -46.57
C LYS A 115 -29.27 52.90 -46.05
N ARG A 116 -28.45 53.78 -45.46
CA ARG A 116 -27.15 53.44 -44.88
C ARG A 116 -27.31 52.62 -43.60
N THR A 117 -28.21 53.03 -42.72
CA THR A 117 -28.54 52.29 -41.50
C THR A 117 -29.03 50.87 -41.81
N SER A 118 -29.95 50.71 -42.77
CA SER A 118 -30.44 49.38 -43.19
C SER A 118 -29.31 48.50 -43.75
N ARG A 119 -28.35 49.08 -44.50
CA ARG A 119 -27.14 48.39 -44.94
C ARG A 119 -26.32 47.87 -43.77
N PHE A 120 -26.01 48.74 -42.81
CA PHE A 120 -25.13 48.42 -41.70
C PHE A 120 -25.73 47.35 -40.81
N LEU A 121 -27.01 47.51 -40.45
CA LEU A 121 -27.75 46.51 -39.68
C LEU A 121 -27.82 45.17 -40.43
N SER A 122 -27.95 45.17 -41.75
CA SER A 122 -27.89 43.93 -42.53
C SER A 122 -26.51 43.25 -42.44
N GLY A 123 -25.42 44.00 -42.51
CA GLY A 123 -24.06 43.46 -42.37
C GLY A 123 -23.86 42.83 -40.99
N ILE A 124 -24.28 43.54 -39.94
CA ILE A 124 -24.25 43.06 -38.55
C ILE A 124 -25.05 41.76 -38.39
N ILE A 125 -26.29 41.72 -38.89
CA ILE A 125 -27.14 40.53 -38.77
C ILE A 125 -26.50 39.31 -39.46
N ASN A 126 -25.93 39.49 -40.66
CA ASN A 126 -25.24 38.41 -41.36
C ASN A 126 -24.03 37.89 -40.55
N PHE A 127 -23.23 38.78 -39.99
CA PHE A 127 -22.12 38.40 -39.11
C PHE A 127 -22.61 37.61 -37.88
N ILE A 128 -23.71 38.04 -37.25
CA ILE A 128 -24.28 37.36 -36.08
C ILE A 128 -24.73 35.94 -36.44
N HIS A 129 -25.41 35.74 -37.57
CA HIS A 129 -25.78 34.39 -38.02
C HIS A 129 -24.55 33.52 -38.28
N PHE A 130 -23.53 34.07 -38.93
CA PHE A 130 -22.27 33.34 -39.16
C PHE A 130 -21.59 32.95 -37.85
N ARG A 131 -21.52 33.88 -36.89
CA ARG A 131 -20.97 33.63 -35.55
C ARG A 131 -21.75 32.57 -34.79
N GLU A 132 -23.08 32.58 -34.87
CA GLU A 132 -23.92 31.54 -34.26
C GLU A 132 -23.65 30.16 -34.84
N ALA A 133 -23.51 30.06 -36.17
CA ALA A 133 -23.14 28.80 -36.82
C ALA A 133 -21.75 28.31 -36.39
N CYS A 134 -20.75 29.20 -36.29
CA CYS A 134 -19.41 28.85 -35.82
C CYS A 134 -19.37 28.51 -34.31
N ARG A 135 -20.30 29.06 -33.52
CA ARG A 135 -20.34 28.89 -32.07
C ARG A 135 -20.59 27.43 -31.69
N GLU A 136 -21.41 26.70 -32.43
CA GLU A 136 -21.70 25.29 -32.14
C GLU A 136 -20.42 24.46 -32.18
N THR A 137 -19.66 24.55 -33.27
CA THR A 137 -18.36 23.89 -33.43
C THR A 137 -17.34 24.34 -32.38
N TYR A 138 -17.26 25.64 -32.09
CA TYR A 138 -16.37 26.16 -31.05
C TYR A 138 -16.72 25.61 -29.66
N MET A 139 -18.01 25.56 -29.31
CA MET A 139 -18.48 25.05 -28.01
C MET A 139 -18.21 23.56 -27.86
N GLU A 140 -18.26 22.78 -28.96
CA GLU A 140 -17.84 21.37 -28.95
C GLU A 140 -16.37 21.23 -28.55
N PHE A 141 -15.47 22.01 -29.14
CA PHE A 141 -14.05 21.98 -28.77
C PHE A 141 -13.81 22.45 -27.32
N VAL A 142 -14.50 23.50 -26.87
CA VAL A 142 -14.42 23.97 -25.47
C VAL A 142 -14.88 22.87 -24.51
N TRP A 143 -15.94 22.15 -24.85
CA TRP A 143 -16.45 21.05 -24.05
C TRP A 143 -15.46 19.87 -24.01
N GLN A 144 -14.92 19.46 -25.16
CA GLN A 144 -13.92 18.38 -25.24
C GLN A 144 -12.66 18.71 -24.42
N TYR A 145 -12.15 19.93 -24.54
CA TYR A 145 -11.02 20.40 -23.74
C TYR A 145 -11.33 20.35 -22.23
N LYS A 146 -12.48 20.89 -21.81
CA LYS A 146 -12.88 20.89 -20.40
C LYS A 146 -13.05 19.46 -19.86
N SER A 147 -13.69 18.58 -20.62
CA SER A 147 -13.87 17.17 -20.24
C SER A 147 -12.54 16.44 -20.06
N SER A 148 -11.57 16.67 -20.96
CA SER A 148 -10.22 16.08 -20.84
C SER A 148 -9.46 16.66 -19.63
N MET A 149 -9.56 17.96 -19.37
CA MET A 149 -9.00 18.60 -18.17
C MET A 149 -9.58 18.04 -16.86
N ASP A 150 -10.90 17.90 -16.78
CA ASP A 150 -11.57 17.34 -15.60
C ASP A 150 -11.12 15.88 -15.38
N LYS A 151 -11.00 15.09 -16.44
CA LYS A 151 -10.51 13.71 -16.37
C LYS A 151 -9.05 13.63 -15.93
N MET A 152 -8.19 14.53 -16.40
CA MET A 152 -6.80 14.63 -15.97
C MET A 152 -6.70 14.95 -14.47
N GLN A 153 -7.52 15.87 -13.96
CA GLN A 153 -7.56 16.18 -12.53
C GLN A 153 -8.02 14.99 -11.69
N GLN A 154 -9.06 14.27 -12.12
CA GLN A 154 -9.53 13.05 -11.45
C GLN A 154 -8.46 11.95 -11.42
N LEU A 155 -7.77 11.71 -12.54
CA LEU A 155 -6.68 10.74 -12.61
C LEU A 155 -5.49 11.13 -11.73
N ASN A 156 -5.15 12.42 -11.67
CA ASN A 156 -4.10 12.92 -10.78
C ASN A 156 -4.45 12.73 -9.30
N ALA A 157 -5.70 12.98 -8.90
CA ALA A 157 -6.17 12.75 -7.54
C ALA A 157 -6.11 11.25 -7.18
N ALA A 158 -6.59 10.38 -8.08
CA ALA A 158 -6.51 8.93 -7.90
C ALA A 158 -5.06 8.41 -7.84
N HIS A 159 -4.16 9.00 -8.64
CA HIS A 159 -2.73 8.69 -8.60
C HIS A 159 -2.11 9.07 -7.24
N GLN A 160 -2.42 10.24 -6.69
CA GLN A 160 -1.94 10.62 -5.36
C GLN A 160 -2.50 9.73 -4.24
N GLU A 161 -3.78 9.36 -4.31
CA GLU A 161 -4.37 8.42 -3.34
C GLU A 161 -3.68 7.05 -3.40
N ALA A 162 -3.39 6.56 -4.61
CA ALA A 162 -2.67 5.30 -4.81
C ALA A 162 -1.23 5.36 -4.26
N LEU A 163 -0.53 6.49 -4.42
CA LEU A 163 0.79 6.70 -3.83
C LEU A 163 0.74 6.68 -2.29
N MET A 164 -0.25 7.34 -1.68
CA MET A 164 -0.40 7.29 -0.21
C MET A 164 -0.72 5.88 0.29
N LYS A 165 -1.54 5.11 -0.44
CA LYS A 165 -1.80 3.70 -0.11
C LYS A 165 -0.54 2.84 -0.24
N LEU A 166 0.25 3.07 -1.29
CA LEU A 166 1.52 2.39 -1.48
C LEU A 166 2.49 2.71 -0.34
N GLU A 167 2.61 3.97 0.06
CA GLU A 167 3.47 4.39 1.18
C GLU A 167 3.06 3.72 2.51
N ARG A 168 1.74 3.61 2.78
CA ARG A 168 1.22 2.88 3.94
C ARG A 168 1.49 1.38 3.92
N LEU A 169 1.52 0.77 2.72
CA LEU A 169 1.80 -0.66 2.56
C LEU A 169 3.30 -0.97 2.55
N ASP A 170 4.12 -0.07 1.99
CA ASP A 170 5.58 -0.17 2.00
C ASP A 170 6.14 0.10 3.42
N SER A 171 5.42 0.85 4.26
CA SER A 171 5.67 0.86 5.70
C SER A 171 5.14 -0.43 6.35
N VAL A 172 5.92 -1.51 6.27
CA VAL A 172 5.74 -2.63 7.23
C VAL A 172 5.80 -1.99 8.63
N PRO A 173 4.75 -2.12 9.46
CA PRO A 173 4.75 -1.51 10.77
C PRO A 173 6.04 -1.90 11.51
N VAL A 174 6.74 -0.92 12.06
CA VAL A 174 8.00 -1.17 12.80
C VAL A 174 7.79 -2.23 13.88
N GLU A 175 6.56 -2.29 14.42
CA GLU A 175 6.06 -3.29 15.35
C GLU A 175 6.11 -4.71 14.76
N GLU A 176 5.59 -4.96 13.55
CA GLU A 176 5.59 -6.29 12.92
C GLU A 176 7.01 -6.72 12.51
N GLN A 177 7.84 -5.79 12.05
CA GLN A 177 9.25 -6.07 11.71
C GLN A 177 10.07 -6.38 12.98
N ALA A 178 9.82 -5.67 14.08
CA ALA A 178 10.44 -5.93 15.37
C ALA A 178 9.97 -7.27 15.96
N GLU A 179 8.67 -7.56 15.90
CA GLU A 179 8.08 -8.81 16.38
C GLU A 179 8.63 -10.03 15.61
N PHE A 180 8.76 -9.94 14.29
CA PHE A 180 9.39 -11.00 13.48
C PHE A 180 10.84 -11.25 13.88
N LYS A 181 11.60 -10.17 14.11
CA LYS A 181 13.00 -10.27 14.52
C LYS A 181 13.13 -10.88 15.92
N GLN A 182 12.30 -10.44 16.85
CA GLN A 182 12.27 -10.93 18.22
C GLN A 182 11.92 -12.43 18.28
N LEU A 183 10.89 -12.86 17.54
CA LEU A 183 10.51 -14.26 17.43
C LEU A 183 11.61 -15.11 16.76
N SER A 184 12.31 -14.56 15.76
CA SER A 184 13.43 -15.26 15.12
C SER A 184 14.59 -15.48 16.10
N ASP A 185 14.92 -14.47 16.90
CA ASP A 185 15.98 -14.54 17.90
C ASP A 185 15.61 -15.54 19.02
N GLU A 186 14.37 -15.52 19.52
CA GLU A 186 13.86 -16.47 20.52
C GLU A 186 13.89 -17.93 20.02
N ILE A 187 13.49 -18.18 18.76
CA ILE A 187 13.58 -19.52 18.17
C ILE A 187 15.04 -20.00 18.13
N GLN A 188 15.97 -19.12 17.76
CA GLN A 188 17.38 -19.46 17.66
C GLN A 188 17.99 -19.76 19.04
N GLU A 189 17.66 -18.97 20.06
CA GLU A 189 18.06 -19.23 21.45
C GLU A 189 17.49 -20.55 21.96
N LEU A 190 16.18 -20.79 21.78
CA LEU A 190 15.52 -22.02 22.22
C LEU A 190 16.10 -23.26 21.52
N GLN A 191 16.40 -23.17 20.22
CA GLN A 191 17.06 -24.25 19.49
C GLN A 191 18.48 -24.50 19.98
N GLN A 192 19.25 -23.45 20.30
CA GLN A 192 20.58 -23.62 20.89
C GLN A 192 20.52 -24.25 22.27
N LEU A 193 19.66 -23.75 23.16
CA LEU A 193 19.45 -24.29 24.51
C LEU A 193 19.02 -25.76 24.46
N LEU A 194 18.03 -26.10 23.63
CA LEU A 194 17.56 -27.47 23.46
C LEU A 194 18.69 -28.39 22.98
N ASN A 195 19.43 -27.97 21.95
CA ASN A 195 20.53 -28.77 21.40
C ASN A 195 21.69 -28.93 22.38
N GLN A 196 22.00 -27.91 23.19
CA GLN A 196 23.07 -27.94 24.16
C GLN A 196 22.69 -28.83 25.34
N ASP A 197 21.49 -28.63 25.91
CA ASP A 197 21.01 -29.40 27.05
C ASP A 197 20.82 -30.89 26.67
N PHE A 198 20.28 -31.17 25.48
CA PHE A 198 20.13 -32.53 24.97
C PHE A 198 21.49 -33.23 24.79
N ARG A 199 22.50 -32.54 24.24
CA ARG A 199 23.87 -33.08 24.14
C ARG A 199 24.45 -33.36 25.52
N GLN A 200 24.34 -32.41 26.46
CA GLN A 200 24.89 -32.55 27.81
C GLN A 200 24.26 -33.73 28.56
N LYS A 201 22.93 -33.87 28.47
CA LYS A 201 22.17 -34.95 29.11
C LYS A 201 22.44 -36.30 28.48
N THR A 202 22.64 -36.35 27.16
CA THR A 202 23.04 -37.58 26.44
C THR A 202 24.42 -38.08 26.88
N VAL A 203 25.40 -37.17 26.98
CA VAL A 203 26.75 -37.50 27.48
C VAL A 203 26.69 -38.00 28.92
N LEU A 204 25.99 -37.29 29.81
CA LEU A 204 25.83 -37.71 31.21
C LEU A 204 25.13 -39.07 31.35
N LEU A 205 24.17 -39.38 30.48
CA LEU A 205 23.52 -40.67 30.45
C LEU A 205 24.45 -41.77 29.94
N GLN A 206 25.21 -41.53 28.88
CA GLN A 206 26.20 -42.48 28.36
C GLN A 206 27.26 -42.83 29.40
N ASP A 207 27.85 -41.83 30.07
CA ASP A 207 28.86 -42.02 31.12
C ASP A 207 28.31 -42.84 32.29
N LYS A 208 27.10 -42.50 32.76
CA LYS A 208 26.46 -43.26 33.85
C LYS A 208 26.12 -44.69 33.44
N ASN A 209 25.75 -44.91 32.18
CA ASN A 209 25.42 -46.24 31.68
C ASN A 209 26.68 -47.10 31.53
N ALA A 210 27.78 -46.50 31.05
CA ALA A 210 29.09 -47.15 30.97
C ALA A 210 29.60 -47.53 32.37
N GLN A 211 29.54 -46.60 33.33
CA GLN A 211 29.94 -46.86 34.71
C GLN A 211 29.13 -48.01 35.33
N LYS A 212 27.80 -47.99 35.17
CA LYS A 212 26.94 -49.06 35.70
C LYS A 212 27.20 -50.42 35.05
N LYS A 213 27.48 -50.47 33.75
CA LYS A 213 27.87 -51.73 33.08
C LYS A 213 29.16 -52.30 33.66
N SER A 214 30.14 -51.44 33.97
CA SER A 214 31.38 -51.84 34.64
C SER A 214 31.12 -52.43 36.02
N ASP A 215 30.33 -51.72 36.86
CA ASP A 215 29.99 -52.19 38.20
C ASP A 215 29.23 -53.54 38.20
N ILE A 216 28.36 -53.76 37.20
CA ILE A 216 27.65 -55.04 37.04
C ILE A 216 28.64 -56.15 36.71
N LEU A 217 29.55 -55.92 35.76
CA LEU A 217 30.54 -56.91 35.34
C LEU A 217 31.43 -57.35 36.51
N GLU A 218 31.90 -56.39 37.31
CA GLU A 218 32.74 -56.64 38.48
C GLU A 218 31.99 -57.46 39.55
N LYS A 219 30.73 -57.11 39.84
CA LYS A 219 29.92 -57.85 40.81
C LYS A 219 29.55 -59.25 40.32
N THR A 220 29.31 -59.44 39.02
CA THR A 220 29.07 -60.76 38.44
C THR A 220 30.30 -61.65 38.56
N LYS A 221 31.50 -61.10 38.35
CA LYS A 221 32.75 -61.83 38.57
C LYS A 221 32.86 -62.31 40.02
N HIS A 222 32.64 -61.42 40.98
CA HIS A 222 32.76 -61.76 42.40
C HIS A 222 31.71 -62.78 42.88
N LEU A 223 30.49 -62.71 42.35
CA LEU A 223 29.45 -63.71 42.62
C LEU A 223 29.86 -65.10 42.12
N ASN A 224 30.50 -65.19 40.96
CA ASN A 224 30.96 -66.45 40.40
C ASN A 224 32.12 -67.05 41.21
N GLU A 225 33.03 -66.21 41.73
CA GLU A 225 34.09 -66.64 42.65
C GLU A 225 33.52 -67.27 43.92
N ILE A 226 32.51 -66.65 44.55
CA ILE A 226 31.85 -67.20 45.75
C ILE A 226 31.16 -68.54 45.45
N LYS A 227 30.49 -68.67 44.31
CA LYS A 227 29.83 -69.92 43.91
C LYS A 227 30.83 -71.08 43.81
N LEU A 228 32.02 -70.83 43.26
CA LEU A 228 33.08 -71.84 43.17
C LEU A 228 33.54 -72.30 44.56
N SER A 229 33.76 -71.37 45.50
CA SER A 229 34.15 -71.69 46.87
C SER A 229 33.10 -72.54 47.61
N VAL A 230 31.80 -72.29 47.38
CA VAL A 230 30.72 -73.07 47.98
C VAL A 230 30.71 -74.52 47.47
N VAL A 231 30.97 -74.73 46.18
CA VAL A 231 31.07 -76.08 45.61
C VAL A 231 32.23 -76.85 46.25
N PHE A 232 33.40 -76.22 46.36
CA PHE A 232 34.58 -76.82 46.98
C PHE A 232 34.35 -77.24 48.46
N LEU A 233 33.67 -76.39 49.24
CA LEU A 233 33.34 -76.69 50.64
C LEU A 233 32.33 -77.84 50.78
N LYS A 234 31.38 -77.97 49.85
CA LYS A 234 30.42 -79.10 49.83
C LYS A 234 31.09 -80.43 49.52
N GLU A 235 32.02 -80.45 48.57
CA GLU A 235 32.80 -81.65 48.24
C GLU A 235 33.65 -82.12 49.44
N SER A 236 34.24 -81.16 50.16
CA SER A 236 34.98 -81.44 51.40
C SER A 236 34.07 -82.01 52.51
N GLN A 237 32.85 -81.49 52.64
CA GLN A 237 31.83 -81.98 53.59
C GLN A 237 31.39 -83.43 53.29
N GLU A 238 31.21 -83.79 52.04
CA GLU A 238 30.85 -85.16 51.63
C GLU A 238 32.00 -86.16 51.87
N SER A 239 33.25 -85.75 51.61
CA SER A 239 34.43 -86.59 51.84
C SER A 239 34.67 -86.96 53.31
N LEU A 240 34.23 -86.10 54.23
CA LEU A 240 34.37 -86.31 55.68
C LEU A 240 33.25 -87.20 56.24
N LYS A 241 32.12 -87.34 55.55
CA LYS A 241 31.00 -88.19 55.96
C LYS A 241 31.21 -89.69 55.72
N THR A 242 32.18 -90.08 54.89
CA THR A 242 32.38 -91.49 54.47
C THR A 242 33.40 -92.28 55.30
N LYS A 243 33.90 -91.76 56.45
CA LYS A 243 35.06 -92.34 57.18
C LYS A 243 34.80 -92.87 58.61
N ILE A 244 33.57 -93.09 59.07
CA ILE A 244 33.34 -93.56 60.46
C ILE A 244 32.28 -94.67 60.53
N VAL A 245 32.70 -95.90 60.89
CA VAL A 245 31.87 -97.00 61.44
C VAL A 245 32.68 -97.85 62.44
N ASP A 246 32.02 -98.25 63.53
CA ASP A 246 32.41 -99.05 64.70
C ASP A 246 32.38 -100.58 64.51
N SER A 247 33.10 -101.36 65.36
CA SER A 247 32.63 -102.53 66.17
C SER A 247 33.79 -103.36 66.84
N PRO A 248 33.58 -104.33 67.78
CA PRO A 248 34.09 -104.27 69.16
C PRO A 248 34.75 -105.59 69.67
N GLU A 249 35.03 -105.69 70.98
CA GLU A 249 35.17 -106.96 71.75
C GLU A 249 36.46 -107.83 71.65
N LYS A 250 37.59 -107.30 72.14
CA LYS A 250 38.53 -108.08 73.00
C LYS A 250 38.43 -107.57 74.44
N LEU A 251 37.23 -107.78 74.95
CA LEU A 251 36.62 -107.26 76.16
C LEU A 251 37.11 -108.04 77.39
N LYS A 252 37.48 -107.31 78.45
CA LYS A 252 37.16 -107.58 79.87
C LYS A 252 38.31 -107.41 80.86
N ASN A 253 39.55 -107.78 80.55
CA ASN A 253 40.68 -107.58 81.50
C ASN A 253 41.60 -106.40 81.16
N TYR A 254 41.53 -105.90 79.92
CA TYR A 254 41.95 -104.52 79.63
C TYR A 254 40.94 -103.53 80.24
N LYS A 255 39.66 -103.94 80.38
CA LYS A 255 38.49 -103.13 80.73
C LYS A 255 38.50 -102.45 82.09
N GLU A 256 39.51 -102.68 82.94
CA GLU A 256 39.65 -102.05 84.27
C GLU A 256 40.78 -101.00 84.31
N LYS A 257 41.99 -101.34 83.85
CA LYS A 257 43.06 -100.33 83.64
C LYS A 257 42.75 -99.41 82.47
N MET A 258 42.20 -99.98 81.40
CA MET A 258 41.54 -99.23 80.35
C MET A 258 40.24 -98.61 80.84
N LYS A 259 39.58 -99.03 81.93
CA LYS A 259 38.44 -98.24 82.48
C LYS A 259 38.92 -96.92 83.01
N ASP A 260 40.05 -96.88 83.71
CA ASP A 260 40.59 -95.64 84.27
C ASP A 260 41.30 -94.81 83.22
N THR A 261 42.06 -95.43 82.30
CA THR A 261 42.66 -94.75 81.16
C THR A 261 41.61 -94.36 80.11
N VAL A 262 40.55 -95.14 79.87
CA VAL A 262 39.36 -94.74 79.09
C VAL A 262 38.48 -93.83 79.88
N GLN A 263 38.37 -93.83 81.20
CA GLN A 263 37.58 -92.82 81.89
C GLN A 263 38.32 -91.49 81.86
N LYS A 264 39.65 -91.48 81.98
CA LYS A 264 40.48 -90.28 81.76
C LYS A 264 40.55 -89.88 80.28
N LEU A 265 40.68 -90.82 79.34
CA LEU A 265 40.63 -90.55 77.89
C LEU A 265 39.22 -90.25 77.41
N LYS A 266 38.16 -90.77 78.02
CA LYS A 266 36.75 -90.50 77.70
C LYS A 266 36.35 -89.20 78.36
N ASN A 267 36.81 -88.88 79.56
CA ASN A 267 36.58 -87.55 80.12
C ASN A 267 37.41 -86.52 79.34
N SER A 268 38.67 -86.78 78.99
CA SER A 268 39.45 -85.83 78.15
C SER A 268 39.03 -85.82 76.68
N ARG A 269 38.52 -86.91 76.11
CA ARG A 269 37.93 -86.99 74.76
C ARG A 269 36.50 -86.48 74.72
N SER A 270 35.71 -86.66 75.78
CA SER A 270 34.40 -86.04 75.94
C SER A 270 34.60 -84.56 76.13
N LEU A 271 35.53 -84.12 76.98
CA LEU A 271 35.90 -82.71 77.10
C LEU A 271 36.45 -82.16 75.79
N THR A 272 37.36 -82.83 75.08
CA THR A 272 37.83 -82.32 73.77
C THR A 272 36.77 -82.40 72.67
N LEU A 273 35.83 -83.36 72.70
CA LEU A 273 34.70 -83.40 71.78
C LEU A 273 33.65 -82.35 72.15
N GLU A 274 33.39 -82.12 73.43
CA GLU A 274 32.52 -81.07 73.94
C GLU A 274 33.11 -79.69 73.63
N ASP A 275 34.42 -79.49 73.83
CA ASP A 275 35.14 -78.28 73.43
C ASP A 275 35.12 -78.08 71.91
N GLN A 276 35.26 -79.16 71.12
CA GLN A 276 35.17 -79.09 69.65
C GLN A 276 33.75 -78.84 69.16
N ILE A 277 32.74 -79.41 69.83
CA ILE A 277 31.33 -79.18 69.55
C ILE A 277 30.96 -77.75 69.94
N GLU A 278 31.36 -77.27 71.12
CA GLU A 278 31.12 -75.91 71.59
C GLU A 278 31.83 -74.87 70.71
N SER A 279 33.08 -75.14 70.30
CA SER A 279 33.80 -74.30 69.33
C SER A 279 33.09 -74.28 67.97
N GLY A 280 32.66 -75.44 67.47
CA GLY A 280 31.95 -75.54 66.19
C GLY A 280 30.56 -74.89 66.22
N GLU A 281 29.83 -75.01 67.34
CA GLU A 281 28.55 -74.34 67.56
C GLU A 281 28.72 -72.82 67.67
N SER A 282 29.78 -72.35 68.33
CA SER A 282 30.15 -70.93 68.40
C SER A 282 30.49 -70.35 67.02
N GLU A 283 31.24 -71.07 66.19
CA GLU A 283 31.54 -70.69 64.81
C GLU A 283 30.28 -70.69 63.92
N LEU A 284 29.42 -71.71 64.03
CA LEU A 284 28.15 -71.77 63.30
C LEU A 284 27.24 -70.59 63.67
N LYS A 285 27.23 -70.18 64.94
CA LYS A 285 26.45 -69.03 65.42
C LYS A 285 26.98 -67.71 64.85
N LYS A 286 28.32 -67.55 64.75
CA LYS A 286 28.94 -66.40 64.07
C LYS A 286 28.59 -66.36 62.59
N LEU A 287 28.71 -67.49 61.89
CA LEU A 287 28.37 -67.59 60.46
C LEU A 287 26.89 -67.29 60.19
N LYS A 288 25.96 -67.76 61.04
CA LYS A 288 24.53 -67.43 60.93
C LYS A 288 24.24 -65.95 61.15
N ALA A 289 24.93 -65.31 62.09
CA ALA A 289 24.81 -63.87 62.32
C ALA A 289 25.33 -63.06 61.11
N GLU A 290 26.43 -63.52 60.52
CA GLU A 290 27.04 -62.92 59.33
C GLU A 290 26.15 -63.10 58.08
N GLU A 291 25.56 -64.28 57.86
CA GLU A 291 24.57 -64.52 56.80
C GLU A 291 23.36 -63.59 56.94
N HIS A 292 22.83 -63.44 58.17
CA HIS A 292 21.69 -62.57 58.42
C HIS A 292 22.03 -61.09 58.17
N SER A 293 23.25 -60.67 58.52
CA SER A 293 23.79 -59.35 58.21
C SER A 293 23.90 -59.12 56.69
N LEU A 294 24.43 -60.10 55.95
CA LEU A 294 24.56 -60.05 54.49
C LEU A 294 23.19 -60.04 53.78
N ARG A 295 22.20 -60.80 54.28
CA ARG A 295 20.82 -60.76 53.76
C ARG A 295 20.18 -59.38 53.95
N ARG A 296 20.34 -58.77 55.12
CA ARG A 296 19.87 -57.40 55.39
C ARG A 296 20.55 -56.39 54.47
N LEU A 297 21.88 -56.48 54.31
CA LEU A 297 22.63 -55.62 53.41
C LEU A 297 22.15 -55.77 51.95
N THR A 298 21.87 -56.99 51.52
CA THR A 298 21.34 -57.28 50.17
C THR A 298 19.96 -56.68 49.96
N SER A 299 19.07 -56.77 50.95
CA SER A 299 17.74 -56.12 50.92
C SER A 299 17.88 -54.60 50.81
N VAL A 300 18.70 -53.97 51.65
CA VAL A 300 18.93 -52.51 51.60
C VAL A 300 19.52 -52.08 50.26
N LYS A 301 20.42 -52.89 49.68
CA LYS A 301 21.00 -52.61 48.35
C LYS A 301 19.96 -52.77 47.24
N LYS A 302 19.06 -53.75 47.31
CA LYS A 302 17.94 -53.92 46.36
C LYS A 302 16.94 -52.76 46.43
N ASP A 303 16.58 -52.31 47.62
CA ASP A 303 15.65 -51.18 47.79
C ASP A 303 16.26 -49.86 47.31
N ARG A 304 17.56 -49.65 47.58
CA ARG A 304 18.30 -48.51 47.02
C ARG A 304 18.37 -48.57 45.50
N LEU A 305 18.57 -49.76 44.92
CA LEU A 305 18.56 -49.96 43.47
C LEU A 305 17.20 -49.62 42.88
N ALA A 306 16.10 -50.16 43.44
CA ALA A 306 14.73 -49.88 42.99
C ALA A 306 14.40 -48.39 43.09
N THR A 307 14.75 -47.73 44.20
CA THR A 307 14.52 -46.29 44.41
C THR A 307 15.29 -45.44 43.39
N THR A 308 16.54 -45.81 43.09
CA THR A 308 17.32 -45.09 42.08
C THR A 308 16.86 -45.38 40.66
N GLN A 309 16.39 -46.60 40.36
CA GLN A 309 15.78 -46.97 39.08
C GLN A 309 14.50 -46.16 38.85
N PHE A 310 13.65 -46.06 39.86
CA PHE A 310 12.44 -45.24 39.82
C PHE A 310 12.75 -43.75 39.59
N ARG A 311 13.71 -43.18 40.32
CA ARG A 311 14.15 -41.78 40.10
C ARG A 311 14.73 -41.55 38.70
N MET A 312 15.43 -42.54 38.14
CA MET A 312 16.00 -42.47 36.80
C MET A 312 14.89 -42.49 35.74
N ASN A 313 13.94 -43.42 35.85
CA ASN A 313 12.80 -43.51 34.94
C ASN A 313 11.94 -42.24 35.00
N LYS A 314 11.65 -41.74 36.21
CA LYS A 314 10.93 -40.48 36.38
C LYS A 314 11.64 -39.30 35.71
N LYS A 315 12.95 -39.15 35.91
CA LYS A 315 13.73 -38.10 35.23
C LYS A 315 13.75 -38.26 33.70
N HIS A 316 13.71 -39.49 33.20
CA HIS A 316 13.63 -39.76 31.77
C HIS A 316 12.24 -39.38 31.22
N GLU A 317 11.17 -39.75 31.90
CA GLU A 317 9.80 -39.34 31.55
C GLU A 317 9.63 -37.83 31.59
N ASP A 318 10.09 -37.17 32.65
CA ASP A 318 10.03 -35.70 32.77
C ASP A 318 10.79 -35.03 31.60
N ALA A 319 11.93 -35.58 31.19
CA ALA A 319 12.72 -35.07 30.06
C ALA A 319 12.03 -35.30 28.71
N GLU A 320 11.44 -36.48 28.48
CA GLU A 320 10.67 -36.78 27.26
C GLU A 320 9.37 -35.97 27.19
N GLN A 321 8.74 -35.70 28.32
CA GLN A 321 7.56 -34.84 28.39
C GLN A 321 7.95 -33.39 28.08
N TYR A 322 9.01 -32.87 28.70
CA TYR A 322 9.52 -31.54 28.40
C TYR A 322 9.93 -31.38 26.93
N LYS A 323 10.61 -32.38 26.36
CA LYS A 323 10.97 -32.41 24.93
C LYS A 323 9.73 -32.36 24.03
N ARG A 324 8.68 -33.11 24.37
CA ARG A 324 7.41 -33.08 23.63
C ARG A 324 6.75 -31.70 23.69
N THR A 325 6.67 -31.09 24.87
CA THR A 325 6.11 -29.74 25.02
C THR A 325 6.90 -28.71 24.21
N MET A 326 8.23 -28.73 24.27
CA MET A 326 9.07 -27.82 23.49
C MET A 326 8.95 -28.02 21.97
N LEU A 327 8.81 -29.26 21.51
CA LEU A 327 8.52 -29.57 20.10
C LEU A 327 7.16 -29.01 19.66
N GLU A 328 6.16 -29.14 20.52
CA GLU A 328 4.81 -28.65 20.25
C GLU A 328 4.78 -27.11 20.19
N ASP A 329 5.50 -26.43 21.08
CA ASP A 329 5.65 -24.98 21.05
C ASP A 329 6.45 -24.51 19.82
N CYS A 330 7.53 -25.20 19.44
CA CYS A 330 8.24 -24.94 18.18
C CYS A 330 7.32 -25.07 16.97
N ASN A 331 6.46 -26.10 16.94
CA ASN A 331 5.51 -26.30 15.85
C ASN A 331 4.47 -25.18 15.79
N LYS A 332 3.92 -24.75 16.93
CA LYS A 332 2.98 -23.61 16.99
C LYS A 332 3.63 -22.31 16.48
N VAL A 333 4.87 -22.06 16.87
CA VAL A 333 5.61 -20.87 16.39
C VAL A 333 5.90 -20.98 14.89
N GLN A 334 6.24 -22.18 14.40
CA GLN A 334 6.45 -22.44 12.98
C GLN A 334 5.18 -22.22 12.15
N GLU A 335 4.01 -22.64 12.64
CA GLU A 335 2.70 -22.38 12.01
C GLU A 335 2.39 -20.88 11.96
N LYS A 336 2.60 -20.17 13.07
CA LYS A 336 2.44 -18.70 13.11
C LYS A 336 3.36 -18.01 12.10
N ARG A 337 4.62 -18.45 12.00
CA ARG A 337 5.59 -17.95 11.01
C ARG A 337 5.12 -18.21 9.58
N GLY A 338 4.57 -19.39 9.30
CA GLY A 338 3.98 -19.73 8.00
C GLY A 338 2.83 -18.79 7.65
N ALA A 339 1.91 -18.56 8.57
CA ALA A 339 0.79 -17.63 8.38
C ALA A 339 1.24 -16.19 8.12
N VAL A 340 2.27 -15.72 8.83
CA VAL A 340 2.86 -14.38 8.60
C VAL A 340 3.52 -14.31 7.21
N TYR A 341 4.25 -15.36 6.81
CA TYR A 341 4.88 -15.43 5.49
C TYR A 341 3.85 -15.39 4.35
N GLU A 342 2.72 -16.08 4.49
CA GLU A 342 1.61 -16.01 3.52
C GLU A 342 1.01 -14.61 3.43
N ARG A 343 0.82 -13.92 4.58
CA ARG A 343 0.37 -12.52 4.60
C ARG A 343 1.35 -11.60 3.89
N ILE A 344 2.64 -11.71 4.17
CA ILE A 344 3.70 -10.93 3.50
C ILE A 344 3.70 -11.20 1.99
N THR A 345 3.52 -12.45 1.59
CA THR A 345 3.46 -12.82 0.16
C THR A 345 2.24 -12.19 -0.52
N THR A 346 1.09 -12.18 0.16
CA THR A 346 -0.14 -11.55 -0.33
C THR A 346 0.02 -10.04 -0.46
N ILE A 347 0.54 -9.38 0.57
CA ILE A 347 0.83 -7.93 0.55
C ILE A 347 1.80 -7.60 -0.59
N ASN A 348 2.86 -8.38 -0.79
CA ASN A 348 3.79 -8.18 -1.90
C ASN A 348 3.11 -8.30 -3.28
N GLN A 349 2.19 -9.25 -3.45
CA GLN A 349 1.42 -9.36 -4.69
C GLN A 349 0.50 -8.16 -4.91
N GLU A 350 -0.13 -7.64 -3.85
CA GLU A 350 -0.93 -6.43 -3.90
C GLU A 350 -0.11 -5.19 -4.24
N ILE A 351 1.08 -5.04 -3.64
CA ILE A 351 2.05 -3.97 -3.96
C ILE A 351 2.38 -4.00 -5.46
N GLN A 352 2.65 -5.18 -6.04
CA GLN A 352 2.94 -5.29 -7.47
C GLN A 352 1.75 -4.90 -8.34
N LYS A 353 0.53 -5.30 -7.96
CA LYS A 353 -0.70 -4.89 -8.68
C LYS A 353 -0.91 -3.37 -8.61
N VAL A 354 -0.70 -2.76 -7.45
CA VAL A 354 -0.82 -1.30 -7.27
C VAL A 354 0.24 -0.56 -8.06
N LYS A 355 1.50 -1.01 -8.04
CA LYS A 355 2.59 -0.44 -8.87
C LYS A 355 2.26 -0.47 -10.36
N PHE A 356 1.72 -1.59 -10.84
CA PHE A 356 1.29 -1.69 -12.23
C PHE A 356 0.13 -0.73 -12.55
N ALA A 357 -0.88 -0.63 -11.68
CA ALA A 357 -1.99 0.31 -11.85
C ALA A 357 -1.52 1.77 -11.84
N ILE A 358 -0.59 2.13 -10.95
CA ILE A 358 0.05 3.46 -10.90
C ILE A 358 0.73 3.78 -12.24
N GLN A 359 1.47 2.82 -12.81
CA GLN A 359 2.13 3.02 -14.10
C GLN A 359 1.11 3.21 -15.23
N GLN A 360 0.04 2.40 -15.27
CA GLN A 360 -1.03 2.57 -16.26
C GLN A 360 -1.74 3.93 -16.15
N LEU A 361 -2.01 4.40 -14.92
CA LEU A 361 -2.58 5.71 -14.68
C LEU A 361 -1.64 6.82 -15.18
N LYS A 362 -0.33 6.71 -14.90
CA LYS A 362 0.68 7.66 -15.37
C LYS A 362 0.71 7.76 -16.89
N ASP A 363 0.72 6.62 -17.58
CA ASP A 363 0.73 6.58 -19.05
C ASP A 363 -0.57 7.14 -19.64
N THR A 364 -1.70 6.90 -18.97
CA THR A 364 -3.01 7.44 -19.39
C THR A 364 -3.10 8.95 -19.19
N THR A 365 -2.60 9.46 -18.06
CA THR A 365 -2.53 10.90 -17.76
C THR A 365 -1.66 11.63 -18.78
N GLU A 366 -0.47 11.10 -19.12
CA GLU A 366 0.40 11.73 -20.12
C GLU A 366 -0.26 11.76 -21.50
N ARG A 367 -0.99 10.69 -21.87
CA ARG A 367 -1.75 10.65 -23.12
C ARG A 367 -2.87 11.71 -23.18
N GLU A 368 -3.64 11.88 -22.11
CA GLU A 368 -4.70 12.90 -22.04
C GLU A 368 -4.12 14.32 -22.02
N LYS A 369 -2.97 14.53 -21.38
CA LYS A 369 -2.24 15.80 -21.43
C LYS A 369 -1.80 16.14 -22.86
N LEU A 370 -1.24 15.18 -23.61
CA LEU A 370 -0.86 15.39 -25.01
C LEU A 370 -2.07 15.71 -25.89
N LYS A 371 -3.19 14.99 -25.73
CA LYS A 371 -4.45 15.30 -26.44
C LYS A 371 -4.96 16.70 -26.12
N SER A 372 -4.93 17.10 -24.84
CA SER A 372 -5.34 18.44 -24.43
C SER A 372 -4.45 19.53 -25.03
N GLN A 373 -3.13 19.29 -25.10
CA GLN A 373 -2.19 20.18 -25.76
C GLN A 373 -2.48 20.30 -27.27
N GLU A 374 -2.77 19.19 -27.94
CA GLU A 374 -3.15 19.18 -29.36
C GLU A 374 -4.44 19.99 -29.60
N ILE A 375 -5.48 19.77 -28.79
CA ILE A 375 -6.74 20.52 -28.86
C ILE A 375 -6.49 22.02 -28.63
N PHE A 376 -5.67 22.37 -27.64
CA PHE A 376 -5.31 23.76 -27.36
C PHE A 376 -4.58 24.42 -28.54
N LEU A 377 -3.61 23.73 -29.14
CA LEU A 377 -2.88 24.23 -30.31
C LEU A 377 -3.81 24.43 -31.50
N ASN A 378 -4.73 23.50 -31.74
CA ASN A 378 -5.74 23.62 -32.79
C ASN A 378 -6.67 24.81 -32.55
N LEU A 379 -7.14 25.01 -31.31
CA LEU A 379 -7.96 26.16 -30.94
C LEU A 379 -7.21 27.48 -31.11
N LYS A 380 -5.96 27.54 -30.67
CA LYS A 380 -5.10 28.71 -30.82
C LYS A 380 -4.88 29.04 -32.30
N GLY A 381 -4.53 28.04 -33.12
CA GLY A 381 -4.32 28.25 -34.56
C GLY A 381 -5.60 28.66 -35.30
N ALA A 382 -6.76 28.12 -34.92
CA ALA A 382 -8.05 28.56 -35.46
C ALA A 382 -8.35 30.03 -35.09
N LEU A 383 -8.06 30.41 -33.85
CA LEU A 383 -8.26 31.78 -33.36
C LEU A 383 -7.30 32.77 -34.05
N GLU A 384 -6.02 32.39 -34.22
CA GLU A 384 -5.03 33.19 -34.94
C GLU A 384 -5.44 33.42 -36.40
N LYS A 385 -5.86 32.36 -37.11
CA LYS A 385 -6.40 32.49 -38.49
C LYS A 385 -7.63 33.39 -38.56
N TYR A 386 -8.50 33.31 -37.55
CA TYR A 386 -9.66 34.18 -37.46
C TYR A 386 -9.26 35.65 -37.29
N HIS A 387 -8.30 35.94 -36.41
CA HIS A 387 -7.78 37.30 -36.23
C HIS A 387 -7.04 37.83 -37.46
N GLU A 388 -6.20 37.02 -38.10
CA GLU A 388 -5.51 37.40 -39.35
C GLU A 388 -6.51 37.70 -40.47
N GLY A 389 -7.61 36.92 -40.55
CA GLY A 389 -8.70 37.19 -41.47
C GLY A 389 -9.41 38.53 -41.21
N ILE A 390 -9.56 38.92 -39.94
CA ILE A 390 -10.10 40.23 -39.54
C ILE A 390 -9.14 41.36 -39.93
N GLU A 391 -7.85 41.21 -39.60
CA GLU A 391 -6.82 42.21 -39.88
C GLU A 391 -6.72 42.47 -41.37
N LYS A 392 -6.61 41.41 -42.19
CA LYS A 392 -6.59 41.51 -43.65
C LYS A 392 -7.84 42.17 -44.22
N ALA A 393 -9.03 41.81 -43.72
CA ALA A 393 -10.27 42.45 -44.16
C ALA A 393 -10.32 43.95 -43.80
N THR A 394 -9.68 44.32 -42.68
CA THR A 394 -9.56 45.72 -42.24
C THR A 394 -8.59 46.49 -43.15
N GLU A 395 -7.42 45.93 -43.44
CA GLU A 395 -6.43 46.51 -44.36
C GLU A 395 -6.99 46.68 -45.77
N GLU A 396 -7.66 45.66 -46.32
CA GLU A 396 -8.33 45.72 -47.62
C GLU A 396 -9.41 46.82 -47.63
N GLY A 397 -10.18 46.93 -46.54
CA GLY A 397 -11.18 48.00 -46.36
C GLY A 397 -10.57 49.40 -46.31
N SER A 398 -9.45 49.57 -45.60
CA SER A 398 -8.71 50.83 -45.51
C SER A 398 -8.12 51.24 -46.87
N ALA A 399 -7.51 50.30 -47.60
CA ALA A 399 -6.96 50.57 -48.92
C ALA A 399 -8.05 50.97 -49.94
N GLU A 400 -9.21 50.32 -49.89
CA GLU A 400 -10.35 50.67 -50.75
C GLU A 400 -10.90 52.07 -50.45
N LEU A 401 -10.96 52.45 -49.17
CA LEU A 401 -11.34 53.79 -48.72
C LEU A 401 -10.35 54.85 -49.22
N GLU A 402 -9.05 54.59 -49.11
CA GLU A 402 -8.00 55.51 -49.53
C GLU A 402 -8.03 55.74 -51.05
N GLY A 403 -8.25 54.66 -51.82
CA GLY A 403 -8.47 54.73 -53.27
C GLY A 403 -9.68 55.60 -53.65
N LYS A 404 -10.82 55.39 -52.99
CA LYS A 404 -12.03 56.20 -53.20
C LYS A 404 -11.81 57.67 -52.85
N MET A 405 -11.07 57.95 -51.77
CA MET A 405 -10.73 59.31 -51.35
C MET A 405 -9.83 60.01 -52.39
N GLY A 406 -8.88 59.28 -52.99
CA GLY A 406 -8.03 59.77 -54.07
C GLY A 406 -8.81 60.09 -55.36
N GLU A 407 -9.78 59.26 -55.73
CA GLU A 407 -10.68 59.53 -56.86
C GLU A 407 -11.56 60.76 -56.61
N LEU A 408 -12.06 60.92 -55.39
CA LEU A 408 -12.88 62.08 -55.01
C LEU A 408 -12.07 63.37 -55.08
N LYS A 409 -10.84 63.38 -54.54
CA LYS A 409 -9.90 64.51 -54.68
C LYS A 409 -9.63 64.86 -56.16
N LYS A 410 -9.40 63.86 -57.01
CA LYS A 410 -9.22 64.06 -58.46
C LYS A 410 -10.46 64.66 -59.14
N ARG A 411 -11.66 64.27 -58.74
CA ARG A 411 -12.90 64.84 -59.27
C ARG A 411 -13.13 66.27 -58.78
N MET A 412 -12.78 66.58 -57.54
CA MET A 412 -12.88 67.93 -57.00
C MET A 412 -11.90 68.91 -57.67
N LEU A 413 -10.70 68.45 -58.01
CA LEU A 413 -9.70 69.24 -58.78
C LEU A 413 -10.08 69.46 -60.26
N ARG A 414 -11.12 68.79 -60.78
CA ARG A 414 -11.60 68.91 -62.17
C ARG A 414 -12.92 69.68 -62.29
N LEU A 415 -13.44 70.22 -61.19
CA LEU A 415 -14.58 71.13 -61.25
C LEU A 415 -14.09 72.51 -61.72
N PRO A 416 -14.73 73.15 -62.72
CA PRO A 416 -14.38 74.51 -63.11
C PRO A 416 -14.74 75.47 -61.98
N THR A 417 -13.87 76.45 -61.74
CA THR A 417 -14.06 77.58 -60.83
C THR A 417 -15.27 78.43 -61.19
#